data_AF-A0A8J7JBQ9-F1
#
_entry.id   AF-A0A8J7JBQ9-F1
#
_cell.length_a   1.000
_cell.length_b   1.000
_cell.length_c   1.000
_cell.angle_alpha   90.00
_cell.angle_beta   90.00
_cell.angle_gamma   90.00
#
_symmetry.space_group_name_H-M   'P 1'
#
loop_
_entity.id
_entity.type
_entity.pdbx_description
1 polymer ?
#
loop_
_entity_poly.entity_id
_entity_poly.type
_entity_poly.pdbx_seq_one_letter_code
_entity_poly.pdbx_strand_id
1 'polypeptide(L)'
;MDKLPGGSDQSSSQASMALERLLGQMSPAIARSFTESQREALQAALVTTFWQKHAIDLRLSIPLVLRRYYLVVVAGPEKRSQERRQQDQTTRSVSGQMAVAVAVTSLSLGLLAVLMHLTQHQTGAGDRPQASPAAVPFLGDRTACEHSGRTWQNGECLDFEHDPTF
;
A
#
# COMPACT_ATOMS: atom_id res chain seq x y z
N MET A 1 32.57 10.97 -12.50
CA MET A 1 32.94 9.99 -11.45
C MET A 1 32.83 10.76 -10.14
N ASP A 2 31.64 10.78 -9.54
CA ASP A 2 31.38 11.61 -8.36
C ASP A 2 30.96 10.72 -7.20
N LYS A 3 31.94 10.45 -6.32
CA LYS A 3 31.81 9.65 -5.11
C LYS A 3 31.32 10.59 -4.01
N LEU A 4 30.06 10.46 -3.61
CA LEU A 4 29.46 11.17 -2.46
C LEU A 4 30.33 10.98 -1.20
N PRO A 5 30.83 12.06 -0.56
CA PRO A 5 31.66 11.99 0.63
C PRO A 5 30.75 11.97 1.87
N GLY A 6 30.62 10.82 2.54
CA GLY A 6 29.84 10.75 3.78
C GLY A 6 29.71 9.37 4.41
N GLY A 7 30.00 8.30 3.67
CA GLY A 7 29.83 6.92 4.16
C GLY A 7 31.04 6.30 4.89
N SER A 8 32.28 6.77 4.65
CA SER A 8 33.49 6.14 5.21
C SER A 8 33.65 6.38 6.70
N ASP A 9 33.43 7.61 7.15
CA ASP A 9 33.78 8.04 8.51
C ASP A 9 32.74 7.60 9.54
N GLN A 10 31.46 7.52 9.12
CA GLN A 10 30.40 6.96 9.96
C GLN A 10 30.56 5.45 10.12
N SER A 11 31.03 4.76 9.07
CA SER A 11 31.22 3.32 9.07
C SER A 11 32.39 2.90 9.96
N SER A 12 33.49 3.65 9.95
CA SER A 12 34.65 3.38 10.81
C SER A 12 34.32 3.60 12.30
N SER A 13 33.60 4.68 12.62
CA SER A 13 33.11 4.98 13.97
C SER A 13 32.08 3.97 14.49
N GLN A 14 31.15 3.51 13.66
CA GLN A 14 30.20 2.46 14.06
C GLN A 14 30.89 1.12 14.31
N ALA A 15 31.90 0.78 13.50
CA ALA A 15 32.66 -0.45 13.67
C ALA A 15 33.51 -0.46 14.95
N SER A 16 34.10 0.67 15.35
CA SER A 16 34.84 0.76 16.61
C SER A 16 33.91 0.61 17.82
N MET A 17 32.75 1.28 17.83
CA MET A 17 31.74 1.10 18.89
C MET A 17 31.22 -0.34 18.98
N ALA A 18 31.12 -1.03 17.85
CA ALA A 18 30.71 -2.42 17.80
C ALA A 18 31.79 -3.38 18.29
N LEU A 19 33.06 -3.11 17.97
CA LEU A 19 34.20 -3.86 18.48
C LEU A 19 34.25 -3.75 20.01
N GLU A 20 34.12 -2.55 20.57
CA GLU A 20 34.12 -2.34 22.02
C GLU A 20 32.97 -3.07 22.71
N ARG A 21 31.76 -3.03 22.12
CA ARG A 21 30.63 -3.84 22.63
C ARG A 21 30.90 -5.33 22.60
N LEU A 22 31.48 -5.84 21.51
CA LEU A 22 31.81 -7.26 21.35
C LEU A 22 32.85 -7.69 22.40
N LEU A 23 33.92 -6.91 22.57
CA LEU A 23 34.97 -7.19 23.55
C LEU A 23 34.43 -7.10 24.99
N GLY A 24 33.54 -6.15 25.27
CA GLY A 24 32.89 -5.99 26.58
C GLY A 24 31.91 -7.12 26.97
N GLN A 25 31.44 -7.91 25.99
CA GLN A 25 30.61 -9.09 26.24
C GLN A 25 31.43 -10.36 26.56
N MET A 26 32.75 -10.32 26.30
CA MET A 26 33.65 -11.43 26.58
C MET A 26 34.24 -11.33 27.99
N SER A 27 34.83 -12.42 28.49
CA SER A 27 35.56 -12.35 29.75
C SER A 27 36.77 -11.40 29.59
N PRO A 28 37.14 -10.63 30.63
CA PRO A 28 38.23 -9.65 30.53
C PRO A 28 39.59 -10.26 30.18
N ALA A 29 39.79 -11.55 30.44
CA ALA A 29 41.00 -12.27 30.07
C ALA A 29 41.07 -12.54 28.55
N ILE A 30 39.94 -12.95 27.95
CA ILE A 30 39.82 -13.21 26.51
C ILE A 30 39.84 -11.89 25.72
N ALA A 31 39.13 -10.86 26.19
CA ALA A 31 39.08 -9.57 25.51
C ALA A 31 40.47 -8.89 25.41
N ARG A 32 41.35 -9.16 26.38
CA ARG A 32 42.74 -8.66 26.42
C ARG A 32 43.73 -9.58 25.72
N SER A 33 43.36 -10.82 25.38
CA SER A 33 44.26 -11.73 24.65
C SER A 33 44.34 -11.43 23.15
N PHE A 34 43.44 -10.60 22.62
CA PHE A 34 43.48 -10.18 21.22
C PHE A 34 44.61 -9.18 20.98
N THR A 35 45.44 -9.45 19.97
CA THR A 35 46.47 -8.51 19.50
C THR A 35 45.84 -7.35 18.73
N GLU A 36 46.60 -6.27 18.53
CA GLU A 36 46.14 -5.11 17.76
C GLU A 36 45.76 -5.50 16.32
N SER A 37 46.59 -6.30 15.66
CA SER A 37 46.30 -6.83 14.32
C SER A 37 45.03 -7.68 14.25
N GLN A 38 44.70 -8.43 15.32
CA GLN A 38 43.47 -9.19 15.40
C GLN A 38 42.26 -8.26 15.60
N ARG A 39 42.41 -7.22 16.42
CA ARG A 39 41.37 -6.20 16.65
C ARG A 39 41.06 -5.42 15.38
N GLU A 40 42.06 -5.02 14.62
CA GLU A 40 41.89 -4.39 13.30
C GLU A 40 41.15 -5.30 12.32
N ALA A 41 41.53 -6.59 12.25
CA ALA A 41 40.85 -7.56 11.41
C ALA A 41 39.37 -7.76 11.82
N LEU A 42 39.09 -7.81 13.12
CA LEU A 42 37.74 -7.86 13.67
C LEU A 42 36.94 -6.59 13.33
N GLN A 43 37.53 -5.40 13.48
CA GLN A 43 36.90 -4.13 13.13
C GLN A 43 36.56 -4.07 11.64
N ALA A 44 37.48 -4.49 10.77
CA ALA A 44 37.26 -4.54 9.32
C ALA A 44 36.12 -5.50 8.95
N ALA A 45 36.03 -6.66 9.62
CA ALA A 45 34.93 -7.60 9.42
C ALA A 45 33.57 -7.00 9.88
N LEU A 46 33.55 -6.24 10.97
CA LEU A 46 32.35 -5.59 11.49
C LEU A 46 31.82 -4.50 10.54
N VAL A 47 32.70 -3.73 9.88
CA VAL A 47 32.31 -2.73 8.85
C VAL A 47 31.41 -3.36 7.78
N THR A 48 31.77 -4.56 7.30
CA THR A 48 30.98 -5.25 6.27
C THR A 48 29.59 -5.68 6.76
N THR A 49 29.45 -5.91 8.06
CA THR A 49 28.20 -6.35 8.70
C THR A 49 27.19 -5.20 8.83
N PHE A 50 27.66 -3.96 9.05
CA PHE A 50 26.76 -2.79 9.12
C PHE A 50 26.11 -2.47 7.78
N TRP A 51 26.84 -2.67 6.68
CA TRP A 51 26.32 -2.60 5.31
C TRP A 51 25.38 -3.77 4.92
N GLN A 52 25.21 -4.75 5.81
CA GLN A 52 24.32 -5.90 5.65
C GLN A 52 23.01 -5.76 6.45
N LYS A 53 22.75 -4.63 7.14
CA LYS A 53 21.40 -4.37 7.64
C LYS A 53 20.46 -4.29 6.44
N HIS A 54 19.51 -5.21 6.38
CA HIS A 54 18.56 -5.29 5.28
C HIS A 54 17.70 -4.03 5.31
N ALA A 55 17.40 -3.47 4.14
CA ALA A 55 16.67 -2.20 4.05
C ALA A 55 15.28 -2.30 4.67
N ILE A 56 14.69 -3.50 4.68
CA ILE A 56 13.39 -3.81 5.29
C ILE A 56 13.50 -5.18 5.98
N ASP A 57 13.37 -5.22 7.31
CA ASP A 57 13.18 -6.43 8.13
C ASP A 57 11.93 -6.23 8.99
N LEU A 58 10.79 -6.76 8.53
CA LEU A 58 9.51 -6.69 9.21
C LEU A 58 9.15 -8.07 9.75
N ARG A 59 9.02 -8.17 11.07
CA ARG A 59 8.68 -9.41 11.77
C ARG A 59 7.39 -9.19 12.53
N LEU A 60 6.34 -9.89 12.13
CA LEU A 60 5.00 -9.77 12.68
C LEU A 60 4.59 -11.09 13.32
N SER A 61 4.11 -11.01 14.55
CA SER A 61 3.40 -12.12 15.19
C SER A 61 1.94 -11.74 15.26
N ILE A 62 1.10 -12.38 14.44
CA ILE A 62 -0.33 -12.12 14.39
C ILE A 62 -1.03 -13.18 15.25
N PRO A 63 -1.56 -12.82 16.44
CA PRO A 63 -2.39 -13.73 17.19
C PRO A 63 -3.78 -13.81 16.53
N LEU A 64 -4.07 -14.93 15.88
CA LEU A 64 -5.45 -15.28 15.51
C LEU A 64 -6.07 -16.08 16.67
N VAL A 65 -7.41 -16.01 16.78
CA VAL A 65 -8.20 -16.53 17.93
C VAL A 65 -7.81 -17.96 18.36
N LEU A 66 -7.36 -18.81 17.42
CA LEU A 66 -6.96 -20.19 17.69
C LEU A 66 -5.46 -20.47 17.58
N ARG A 67 -4.67 -19.62 16.91
CA ARG A 67 -3.24 -19.85 16.62
C ARG A 67 -2.47 -18.55 16.41
N ARG A 68 -1.18 -18.55 16.76
CA ARG A 68 -0.26 -17.44 16.43
C ARG A 68 0.46 -17.74 15.13
N TYR A 69 0.44 -16.79 14.22
CA TYR A 69 1.15 -16.88 12.94
C TYR A 69 2.34 -15.93 12.97
N TYR A 70 3.51 -16.44 12.59
CA TYR A 70 4.73 -15.66 12.51
C TYR A 70 5.04 -15.37 11.04
N LEU A 71 5.05 -14.08 10.68
CA LEU A 71 5.33 -13.59 9.34
C LEU A 71 6.64 -12.80 9.37
N VAL A 72 7.56 -13.15 8.47
CA VAL A 72 8.83 -12.43 8.28
C VAL A 72 8.89 -11.94 6.86
N VAL A 73 8.98 -10.63 6.68
CA VAL A 73 9.16 -9.98 5.39
C VAL A 73 10.52 -9.30 5.41
N VAL A 74 11.41 -9.78 4.55
CA VAL A 74 12.77 -9.27 4.43
C VAL A 74 13.00 -8.86 2.99
N ALA A 75 13.39 -7.60 2.77
CA ALA A 75 13.68 -7.07 1.44
C ALA A 75 14.95 -6.21 1.45
N GLY A 76 15.71 -6.28 0.36
CA GLY A 76 16.97 -5.57 0.22
C GLY A 76 17.63 -5.79 -1.14
N PRO A 77 18.72 -5.07 -1.43
CA PRO A 77 19.47 -5.22 -2.68
C PRO A 77 20.02 -6.64 -2.82
N GLU A 78 19.81 -7.25 -3.99
CA GLU A 78 20.28 -8.60 -4.28
C GLU A 78 21.79 -8.59 -4.55
N LYS A 79 22.57 -9.08 -3.56
CA LYS A 79 24.04 -9.12 -3.61
C LYS A 79 24.61 -10.47 -4.03
N ARG A 80 23.79 -11.52 -4.25
CA ARG A 80 24.28 -12.84 -4.70
C ARG A 80 24.84 -12.75 -6.13
N SER A 81 25.90 -13.51 -6.42
CA SER A 81 26.50 -13.62 -7.76
C SER A 81 25.53 -14.26 -8.77
N GLN A 82 25.74 -14.01 -10.07
CA GLN A 82 24.86 -14.55 -11.10
C GLN A 82 24.83 -16.09 -11.13
N GLU A 83 25.98 -16.78 -10.95
CA GLU A 83 25.97 -18.25 -10.88
C GLU A 83 25.12 -18.79 -9.73
N ARG A 84 25.23 -18.20 -8.52
CA ARG A 84 24.42 -18.63 -7.38
C ARG A 84 22.93 -18.37 -7.60
N ARG A 85 22.55 -17.29 -8.28
CA ARG A 85 21.15 -17.02 -8.64
C ARG A 85 20.59 -18.02 -9.64
N GLN A 86 21.40 -18.49 -10.59
CA GLN A 86 20.96 -19.50 -11.57
C GLN A 86 20.79 -20.88 -10.91
N GLN A 87 21.67 -21.22 -9.97
CA GLN A 87 21.56 -22.46 -9.20
C GLN A 87 20.38 -22.45 -8.20
N ASP A 88 20.05 -21.29 -7.61
CA ASP A 88 18.86 -21.13 -6.78
C ASP A 88 17.56 -21.18 -7.61
N GLN A 89 17.59 -20.84 -8.90
CA GLN A 89 16.40 -20.91 -9.77
C GLN A 89 15.96 -22.36 -10.01
N THR A 90 16.90 -23.30 -10.11
CA THR A 90 16.58 -24.73 -10.34
C THR A 90 16.02 -25.42 -9.11
N THR A 91 16.27 -24.87 -7.92
CA THR A 91 15.76 -25.39 -6.63
C THR A 91 14.55 -24.59 -6.12
N ARG A 92 14.13 -23.55 -6.85
CA ARG A 92 13.04 -22.68 -6.42
C ARG A 92 11.68 -23.37 -6.62
N SER A 93 11.01 -23.66 -5.51
CA SER A 93 9.65 -24.20 -5.54
C SER A 93 8.68 -23.18 -6.15
N VAL A 94 8.25 -23.45 -7.39
CA VAL A 94 7.31 -22.60 -8.14
C VAL A 94 5.95 -22.51 -7.42
N SER A 95 5.60 -23.55 -6.65
CA SER A 95 4.33 -23.62 -5.90
C SER A 95 4.16 -22.49 -4.88
N GLY A 96 5.22 -22.16 -4.13
CA GLY A 96 5.16 -21.11 -3.11
C GLY A 96 5.00 -19.71 -3.71
N GLN A 97 5.65 -19.44 -4.84
CA GLN A 97 5.50 -18.15 -5.52
C GLN A 97 4.13 -17.99 -6.15
N MET A 98 3.60 -19.06 -6.76
CA MET A 98 2.29 -19.03 -7.36
C MET A 98 1.20 -18.83 -6.30
N ALA A 99 1.30 -19.50 -5.15
CA ALA A 99 0.36 -19.32 -4.04
C ALA A 99 0.35 -17.88 -3.51
N VAL A 100 1.52 -17.27 -3.33
CA VAL A 100 1.63 -15.86 -2.92
C VAL A 100 1.05 -14.93 -4.00
N ALA A 101 1.36 -15.15 -5.26
CA ALA A 101 0.86 -14.34 -6.37
C ALA A 101 -0.67 -14.41 -6.48
N VAL A 102 -1.25 -15.60 -6.35
CA VAL A 102 -2.71 -15.81 -6.35
C VAL A 102 -3.36 -15.15 -5.13
N ALA A 103 -2.75 -15.26 -3.94
CA ALA A 103 -3.27 -14.60 -2.74
C ALA A 103 -3.26 -13.06 -2.87
N VAL A 104 -2.17 -12.48 -3.39
CA VAL A 104 -2.06 -11.02 -3.57
C VAL A 104 -3.05 -10.53 -4.62
N THR A 105 -3.19 -11.24 -5.75
CA THR A 105 -4.14 -10.85 -6.81
C THR A 105 -5.60 -11.01 -6.36
N SER A 106 -5.94 -12.09 -5.67
CA SER A 106 -7.31 -12.25 -5.14
C SER A 106 -7.68 -11.18 -4.11
N LEU A 107 -6.76 -10.80 -3.22
CA LEU A 107 -6.97 -9.71 -2.26
C LEU A 107 -7.13 -8.35 -2.94
N SER A 108 -6.32 -8.05 -3.95
CA SER A 108 -6.40 -6.77 -4.68
C SER A 108 -7.69 -6.66 -5.50
N LEU A 109 -8.09 -7.73 -6.19
CA LEU A 109 -9.38 -7.79 -6.90
C LEU A 109 -10.56 -7.65 -5.92
N GLY A 110 -10.51 -8.33 -4.77
CA GLY A 110 -11.53 -8.23 -3.74
C GLY A 110 -11.68 -6.80 -3.20
N LEU A 111 -10.56 -6.13 -2.90
CA LEU A 111 -10.55 -4.73 -2.46
C LEU A 111 -11.14 -3.81 -3.52
N LEU A 112 -10.76 -3.99 -4.79
CA LEU A 112 -11.25 -3.18 -5.90
C LEU A 112 -12.76 -3.36 -6.13
N ALA A 113 -13.26 -4.59 -6.01
CA ALA A 113 -14.69 -4.88 -6.09
C ALA A 113 -15.48 -4.21 -4.96
N VAL A 114 -14.96 -4.23 -3.72
CA VAL A 114 -15.57 -3.52 -2.59
C VAL A 114 -15.64 -2.02 -2.85
N LEU A 115 -14.55 -1.41 -3.32
CA LEU A 115 -14.50 0.01 -3.66
C LEU A 115 -15.52 0.38 -4.75
N MET A 116 -15.62 -0.43 -5.81
CA MET A 116 -16.60 -0.21 -6.86
C MET A 116 -18.05 -0.30 -6.35
N HIS A 117 -18.34 -1.25 -5.48
CA HIS A 117 -19.68 -1.40 -4.91
C HIS A 117 -20.08 -0.19 -4.03
N LEU A 118 -19.13 0.34 -3.26
CA LEU A 118 -19.33 1.57 -2.47
C LEU A 118 -19.60 2.78 -3.36
N THR A 119 -18.97 2.87 -4.54
CA THR A 119 -19.24 3.96 -5.50
C THR A 119 -20.57 3.82 -6.23
N GLN A 120 -21.02 2.60 -6.55
CA GLN A 120 -22.32 2.37 -7.19
C GLN A 120 -23.49 2.77 -6.29
N HIS A 121 -23.36 2.56 -4.97
CA HIS A 121 -24.37 2.99 -4.01
C HIS A 121 -24.60 4.51 -4.00
N GLN A 122 -23.69 5.33 -4.54
CA GLN A 122 -23.88 6.77 -4.70
C GLN A 122 -24.35 7.19 -6.10
N THR A 123 -24.49 6.27 -7.04
CA THR A 123 -25.07 6.55 -8.38
C THR A 123 -26.57 6.27 -8.46
N GLY A 124 -27.21 5.99 -7.31
CA GLY A 124 -28.67 5.92 -7.20
C GLY A 124 -29.27 7.32 -7.08
N ALA A 125 -29.93 7.76 -8.14
CA ALA A 125 -30.80 8.93 -8.21
C ALA A 125 -30.13 10.27 -7.88
N GLY A 126 -29.45 10.83 -8.88
CA GLY A 126 -29.56 12.28 -9.02
C GLY A 126 -31.04 12.60 -9.13
N ASP A 127 -31.60 13.23 -8.10
CA ASP A 127 -32.88 13.93 -8.14
C ASP A 127 -32.91 14.75 -9.42
N ARG A 128 -33.53 14.22 -10.47
CA ARG A 128 -34.03 15.09 -11.53
C ARG A 128 -35.11 15.88 -10.81
N PRO A 129 -35.00 17.22 -10.69
CA PRO A 129 -36.07 18.00 -10.09
C PRO A 129 -37.36 17.61 -10.80
N GLN A 130 -38.25 16.96 -10.06
CA GLN A 130 -39.54 16.57 -10.57
C GLN A 130 -40.25 17.89 -10.87
N ALA A 131 -40.39 18.22 -12.15
CA ALA A 131 -41.06 19.44 -12.58
C ALA A 131 -42.40 19.53 -11.83
N SER A 132 -42.54 20.56 -11.01
CA SER A 132 -43.73 20.75 -10.19
C SER A 132 -44.77 21.40 -11.10
N PRO A 133 -45.84 20.69 -11.50
CA PRO A 133 -46.80 21.24 -12.44
C PRO A 133 -47.51 22.46 -11.85
N ALA A 134 -47.57 23.55 -12.60
CA ALA A 134 -48.36 24.72 -12.25
C ALA A 134 -49.66 24.73 -13.06
N ALA A 135 -50.80 24.92 -12.38
CA ALA A 135 -52.08 25.08 -13.04
C ALA A 135 -52.21 26.47 -13.67
N VAL A 136 -52.68 26.54 -14.91
CA VAL A 136 -52.85 27.79 -15.66
C VAL A 136 -54.32 28.22 -15.62
N PRO A 137 -54.72 29.12 -14.71
CA PRO A 137 -56.13 29.38 -14.43
C PRO A 137 -56.90 30.07 -15.57
N PHE A 138 -56.20 30.71 -16.51
CA PHE A 138 -56.82 31.41 -17.64
C PHE A 138 -57.11 30.51 -18.85
N LEU A 139 -56.62 29.27 -18.86
CA LEU A 139 -56.89 28.28 -19.91
C LEU A 139 -57.82 27.19 -19.37
N GLY A 140 -59.13 27.47 -19.39
CA GLY A 140 -60.17 26.55 -18.92
C GLY A 140 -60.66 25.53 -19.95
N ASP A 141 -60.11 25.56 -21.17
CA ASP A 141 -60.49 24.66 -22.26
C ASP A 141 -59.29 23.81 -22.72
N ARG A 142 -59.56 22.54 -23.00
CA ARG A 142 -58.55 21.55 -23.41
C ARG A 142 -57.86 21.91 -24.73
N THR A 143 -58.63 22.34 -25.72
CA THR A 143 -58.12 22.72 -27.04
C THR A 143 -57.21 23.95 -26.96
N ALA A 144 -57.56 24.98 -26.18
CA ALA A 144 -56.69 26.13 -25.95
C ALA A 144 -55.43 25.75 -25.16
N CYS A 145 -55.54 24.83 -24.19
CA CYS A 145 -54.40 24.31 -23.46
C CYS A 145 -53.40 23.59 -24.39
N GLU A 146 -53.89 22.62 -25.17
CA GLU A 146 -53.06 21.81 -26.08
C GLU A 146 -52.48 22.67 -27.22
N HIS A 147 -53.23 23.65 -27.75
CA HIS A 147 -52.73 24.60 -28.76
C HIS A 147 -51.61 25.50 -28.21
N SER A 148 -51.56 25.72 -26.90
CA SER A 148 -50.46 26.46 -26.25
C SER A 148 -49.20 25.62 -25.99
N GLY A 149 -49.21 24.33 -26.36
CA GLY A 149 -48.10 23.41 -26.13
C GLY A 149 -48.06 22.81 -24.71
N ARG A 150 -49.12 23.01 -23.92
CA ARG A 150 -49.24 22.52 -22.54
C ARG A 150 -50.03 21.22 -22.43
N THR A 151 -49.98 20.59 -21.26
CA THR A 151 -50.64 19.29 -21.03
C THR A 151 -51.97 19.48 -20.30
N TRP A 152 -53.04 18.91 -20.84
CA TRP A 152 -54.33 18.84 -20.16
C TRP A 152 -54.43 17.57 -19.31
N GLN A 153 -54.59 17.70 -17.99
CA GLN A 153 -54.69 16.57 -17.08
C GLN A 153 -55.68 16.86 -15.96
N ASN A 154 -56.53 15.89 -15.61
CA ASN A 154 -57.52 15.98 -14.51
C ASN A 154 -58.47 17.20 -14.55
N GLY A 155 -58.72 17.78 -15.73
CA GLY A 155 -59.58 18.96 -15.87
C GLY A 155 -58.84 20.29 -15.71
N GLU A 156 -57.51 20.27 -15.63
CA GLU A 156 -56.65 21.44 -15.50
C GLU A 156 -55.61 21.48 -16.62
N CYS A 157 -55.20 22.69 -17.01
CA CYS A 157 -54.08 22.91 -17.91
C CYS A 157 -52.79 23.06 -17.09
N LEU A 158 -51.82 22.17 -17.31
CA LEU A 158 -50.56 22.10 -16.56
C LEU A 158 -49.37 22.57 -17.39
N ASP A 159 -48.54 23.40 -16.76
CA ASP A 159 -47.23 23.82 -17.26
C ASP A 159 -46.11 23.16 -16.43
N PHE A 160 -45.11 22.60 -17.10
CA PHE A 160 -43.97 21.90 -16.48
C PHE A 160 -42.65 22.65 -16.65
N GLU A 161 -42.68 23.84 -17.25
CA GLU A 161 -41.48 24.62 -17.59
C GLU A 161 -40.99 25.50 -16.42
N HIS A 162 -41.44 25.24 -15.19
CA HIS A 162 -41.10 26.08 -14.03
C HIS A 162 -40.15 25.35 -13.09
N ASP A 163 -39.03 26.00 -12.81
CA ASP A 163 -38.07 25.58 -11.79
C ASP A 163 -38.68 25.91 -10.41
N PRO A 164 -38.84 24.94 -9.50
CA PRO A 164 -39.40 25.20 -8.16
C PRO A 164 -38.49 26.07 -7.27
N THR A 165 -37.29 26.46 -7.74
CA THR A 165 -36.32 27.27 -6.99
C THR A 165 -36.33 28.76 -7.33
N PHE A 166 -37.23 29.24 -8.21
CA PHE A 166 -37.37 30.65 -8.55
C PHE A 166 -38.81 31.16 -8.48
#